data_AF-A0A8S3D8I0-F1
#
_entry.id   AF-A0A8S3D8I0-F1
#
_cell.length_a   1.000
_cell.length_b   1.000
_cell.length_c   1.000
_cell.angle_alpha   90.00
_cell.angle_beta   90.00
_cell.angle_gamma   90.00
#
_symmetry.space_group_name_H-M   'P 1'
#
loop_
_entity.id
_entity.type
_entity.pdbx_description
1 polymer ?
#
loop_
_entity_poly.entity_id
_entity_poly.type
_entity_poly.pdbx_seq_one_letter_code
_entity_poly.pdbx_strand_id
1 'polypeptide(L)' 'SDLISKIPSFWISVFLNHPQLSSYLDQNDENILQYLKRVDVEEVKIKKIKLLNLFRFCLA' A
#
# COMPACT_ATOMS: atom_id res chain seq x y z
N SER A 1 -12.22 -4.48 4.21
CA SER A 1 -11.89 -4.25 5.62
C SER A 1 -12.43 -2.88 6.00
N ASP A 2 -13.66 -2.85 6.54
CA ASP A 2 -14.39 -1.60 6.82
C ASP A 2 -13.91 -0.86 8.07
N LEU A 3 -12.94 -1.43 8.80
CA LEU A 3 -12.32 -0.79 9.96
C LEU A 3 -11.23 0.19 9.55
N ILE A 4 -10.43 -0.17 8.55
CA ILE A 4 -9.30 0.65 8.08
C ILE A 4 -9.81 1.90 7.35
N SER A 5 -10.92 1.80 6.63
CA SER A 5 -11.53 2.93 5.92
C SER A 5 -12.04 4.05 6.84
N LYS A 6 -12.25 3.75 8.14
CA LYS A 6 -12.63 4.74 9.15
C LYS A 6 -11.45 5.54 9.69
N ILE A 7 -10.21 5.07 9.46
CA ILE A 7 -9.00 5.74 9.92
C ILE A 7 -8.51 6.65 8.77
N PRO A 8 -8.62 7.97 8.91
CA PRO A 8 -8.15 8.88 7.88
C PRO A 8 -6.63 8.74 7.71
N SER A 9 -6.16 8.84 6.46
CA SER A 9 -4.73 8.80 6.12
C SER A 9 -3.99 7.54 6.57
N PHE A 10 -4.70 6.45 6.85
CA PHE A 10 -4.08 5.23 7.36
C PHE A 10 -2.98 4.69 6.44
N TRP A 11 -3.29 4.51 5.15
CA TRP A 11 -2.37 3.87 4.22
C TRP A 11 -1.11 4.70 3.98
N ILE A 12 -1.24 6.01 3.77
CA ILE A 12 -0.08 6.89 3.62
C ILE A 12 0.84 6.84 4.86
N SER A 13 0.28 6.86 6.07
CA SER A 13 1.06 6.72 7.30
C SER A 13 1.75 5.36 7.38
N VAL A 14 1.09 4.26 7.00
CA VAL A 14 1.71 2.93 7.00
C VAL A 14 2.89 2.88 6.03
N PHE A 15 2.72 3.39 4.81
CA PHE A 15 3.74 3.36 3.78
C PHE A 15 4.96 4.24 4.13
N LEU A 16 4.74 5.43 4.68
CA LEU A 16 5.82 6.33 5.09
C LEU A 16 6.57 5.88 6.36
N ASN A 17 5.91 5.15 7.26
CA ASN A 17 6.55 4.65 8.47
C ASN A 17 7.16 3.25 8.30
N HIS A 18 6.97 2.60 7.16
CA HIS A 18 7.51 1.26 6.93
C HIS A 18 9.00 1.35 6.55
N PRO A 19 9.93 0.69 7.29
CA PRO A 19 11.38 0.89 7.15
C PRO A 19 11.95 0.67 5.76
N GLN A 20 11.33 -0.21 4.97
CA GLN A 20 11.77 -0.51 3.62
C GLN A 20 10.96 0.23 2.56
N LEU A 21 9.68 0.54 2.83
CA LEU A 21 8.80 1.08 1.78
C LEU A 21 8.95 2.60 1.68
N SER A 22 9.22 3.28 2.79
CA SER A 22 9.41 4.73 2.82
C SER A 22 10.55 5.20 1.90
N SER A 23 11.63 4.41 1.77
CA SER A 23 12.75 4.74 0.89
C SER A 23 12.43 4.64 -0.61
N TYR A 24 11.33 3.98 -0.99
CA TYR A 24 10.90 3.88 -2.39
C TYR A 24 9.88 4.94 -2.79
N LEU A 25 9.41 5.75 -1.84
CA LEU A 25 8.38 6.75 -2.07
C LEU A 25 9.02 8.11 -2.18
N ASP A 26 8.63 8.85 -3.21
CA ASP A 26 9.00 10.25 -3.38
C ASP A 26 7.85 11.20 -3.01
N GLN A 27 8.10 12.51 -3.11
CA GLN A 27 7.11 13.55 -2.83
C GLN A 27 5.85 13.42 -3.71
N ASN A 28 5.99 12.90 -4.93
CA ASN A 28 4.87 12.74 -5.85
C ASN A 28 4.03 11.52 -5.45
N ASP A 29 4.67 10.42 -5.06
CA ASP A 29 3.99 9.24 -4.53
C ASP A 29 3.23 9.57 -3.24
N GLU A 30 3.82 10.36 -2.35
CA GLU A 30 3.13 10.87 -1.15
C GLU A 30 1.83 11.57 -1.51
N ASN A 31 1.83 12.41 -2.55
CA ASN A 31 0.64 13.10 -3.02
C ASN A 31 -0.43 12.16 -3.58
N ILE A 32 -0.03 11.08 -4.24
CA ILE A 32 -0.95 10.08 -4.77
C ILE A 32 -1.52 9.21 -3.63
N LEU A 33 -0.69 8.85 -2.65
CA LEU A 33 -1.08 8.04 -1.49
C LEU A 33 -2.12 8.74 -0.59
N GLN A 34 -2.25 10.06 -0.66
CA GLN A 34 -3.32 10.82 0.02
C GLN A 34 -4.72 10.35 -0.41
N TYR A 35 -4.85 9.92 -1.66
CA TYR A 35 -6.11 9.49 -2.25
C TYR A 35 -6.34 7.97 -2.12
N LEU A 36 -5.38 7.25 -1.52
CA LEU A 36 -5.43 5.81 -1.37
C LEU A 36 -6.41 5.41 -0.25
N LYS A 37 -7.57 4.88 -0.66
CA LYS A 37 -8.62 4.42 0.28
C LYS A 37 -8.47 2.95 0.67
N ARG A 38 -7.90 2.13 -0.23
CA ARG A 38 -7.84 0.68 -0.07
C ARG A 38 -6.62 0.09 -0.75
N VAL A 39 -6.01 -0.85 -0.05
CA VAL A 39 -4.97 -1.74 -0.58
C VAL A 39 -5.48 -3.16 -0.42
N ASP A 40 -5.48 -3.91 -1.51
CA ASP A 40 -5.71 -5.34 -1.50
C ASP A 40 -4.38 -6.05 -1.78
N VAL A 41 -4.07 -7.05 -0.94
CA VAL A 41 -2.86 -7.87 -1.06
C VAL A 41 -3.28 -9.28 -1.43
N GLU A 42 -2.88 -9.73 -2.60
CA GLU A 42 -3.14 -11.09 -3.06
C GLU A 42 -1.83 -11.88 -3.12
N GLU A 43 -1.81 -13.04 -2.44
CA GLU A 43 -0.70 -13.97 -2.52
C GLU A 43 -0.85 -14.82 -3.78
N VAL A 44 -0.06 -14.52 -4.81
CA VAL A 44 -0.04 -15.32 -6.04
C VAL A 44 0.98 -16.46 -5.88
N LYS A 45 0.49 -17.70 -5.77
CA LYS A 45 1.35 -18.89 -5.70
C LYS A 45 1.97 -19.22 -7.06
N ILE A 46 3.07 -18.56 -7.41
CA ILE A 46 3.94 -18.98 -8.51
C ILE A 46 5.02 -19.89 -7.93
N LYS A 47 5.00 -21.18 -8.29
CA LYS A 47 6.04 -22.13 -7.89
C LYS A 47 7.40 -21.60 -8.37
N LYS A 48 8.26 -21.20 -7.43
CA LYS A 48 9.57 -20.53 -7.60
C LYS A 48 9.50 -19.04 -7.99
N ILE A 49 9.06 -18.19 -7.07
CA ILE A 49 9.76 -16.97 -6.65
C ILE A 49 9.10 -16.57 -5.33
N LYS A 50 9.89 -16.48 -4.26
CA LYS A 50 9.40 -16.01 -2.96
C LYS A 50 8.87 -14.60 -3.14
N LEU A 51 7.57 -14.43 -2.88
CA LEU A 51 6.91 -13.17 -2.57
C LEU A 51 6.88 -12.15 -3.71
N LEU A 52 6.06 -12.40 -4.74
CA LEU A 52 5.39 -11.29 -5.41
C LEU A 52 4.02 -11.11 -4.74
N ASN A 53 4.00 -10.43 -3.59
CA ASN A 53 2.75 -9.87 -3.08
C ASN A 53 2.29 -8.83 -4.09
N LEU A 54 1.23 -9.14 -4.85
CA LEU A 54 0.69 -8.16 -5.78
C LEU A 54 -0.11 -7.16 -4.95
N PHE A 55 0.47 -5.97 -4.75
CA PHE A 55 -0.24 -4.86 -4.14
C PHE A 55 -1.12 -4.22 -5.20
N ARG A 56 -2.44 -4.41 -5.07
CA ARG A 56 -3.42 -3.74 -5.92
C ARG A 56 -3.92 -2.51 -5.18
N PHE A 57 -3.51 -1.34 -5.69
CA PHE A 57 -3.93 -0.05 -5.18
C PHE A 57 -5.20 0.40 -5.90
N CYS A 58 -6.27 0.68 -5.15
CA CYS A 58 -7.46 1.33 -5.70
C CYS A 58 -7.42 2.82 -5.41
N LEU A 59 -7.07 3.61 -6.44
CA LEU A 59 -7.26 5.06 -6.47
C LEU A 59 -8.72 5.33 -6.85
N ALA A 60 -9.39 6.22 -6.11
CA ALA A 60 -10.79 6.60 -6.34
C ALA A 60 -10.90 8.11 -6.59
#